data_AF-A0A846QJ22-F1
#
_entry.id   AF-A0A846QJ22-F1
#
_cell.length_a   1.000
_cell.length_b   1.000
_cell.length_c   1.000
_cell.angle_alpha   90.00
_cell.angle_beta   90.00
_cell.angle_gamma   90.00
#
_symmetry.space_group_name_H-M   'P 1'
#
loop_
_entity.id
_entity.type
_entity.pdbx_description
1 polymer ?
#
loop_
_entity_poly.entity_id
_entity_poly.type
_entity_poly.pdbx_seq_one_letter_code
_entity_poly.pdbx_strand_id
1 'polypeptide(L)'
;MQNVAKLTRRGFIKAAGIACGYAVLGVNLTREAAAAAMEFIGLRQASVYNADANIYKMRKSQENPTVMSLYAKDGFLSEGPCGHKSHHLLHTHYFDRAAKVQALKDKGVELKF
;
A
#
# COMPACT_ATOMS: atom_id res chain seq x y z
N MET A 1 -48.36 2.33 -39.50
CA MET A 1 -47.19 2.14 -38.59
C MET A 1 -46.07 1.58 -39.46
N GLN A 2 -44.92 2.17 -39.73
CA GLN A 2 -44.09 3.16 -39.04
C GLN A 2 -43.24 3.92 -40.08
N ASN A 3 -43.11 5.24 -39.92
CA ASN A 3 -42.09 6.04 -40.62
C ASN A 3 -40.73 5.76 -39.97
N VAL A 4 -39.89 4.98 -40.62
CA VAL A 4 -38.49 4.78 -40.19
C VAL A 4 -37.75 6.09 -40.47
N ALA A 5 -37.35 6.78 -39.40
CA ALA A 5 -36.73 8.11 -39.44
C ALA A 5 -35.58 8.18 -40.48
N LYS A 6 -35.71 9.04 -41.49
CA LYS A 6 -34.65 9.31 -42.47
C LYS A 6 -33.56 10.17 -41.83
N LEU A 7 -32.62 9.54 -41.14
CA LEU A 7 -31.45 10.22 -40.58
C LEU A 7 -30.56 10.74 -41.72
N THR A 8 -30.38 12.06 -41.83
CA THR A 8 -29.53 12.64 -42.87
C THR A 8 -28.05 12.37 -42.57
N ARG A 9 -27.19 12.23 -43.60
CA ARG A 9 -25.74 12.01 -43.43
C ARG A 9 -25.08 13.04 -42.50
N ARG A 10 -25.54 14.30 -42.56
CA ARG A 10 -25.09 15.38 -41.66
C ARG A 10 -25.60 15.20 -40.22
N GLY A 11 -26.84 14.74 -40.03
CA GLY A 11 -27.36 14.39 -38.71
C GLY A 11 -26.61 13.23 -38.09
N PHE A 12 -26.24 12.22 -38.89
CA PHE A 12 -25.42 11.09 -38.44
C PHE A 12 -24.02 11.54 -37.98
N ILE A 13 -23.30 12.37 -38.77
CA ILE A 13 -21.96 12.85 -38.39
C ILE A 13 -22.00 13.67 -37.09
N LYS A 14 -23.03 14.51 -36.91
CA LYS A 14 -23.20 15.28 -35.66
C LYS A 14 -23.47 14.38 -34.45
N ALA A 15 -24.38 13.41 -34.60
CA ALA A 15 -24.68 12.45 -33.54
C ALA A 15 -23.45 11.60 -33.17
N ALA A 16 -22.70 11.14 -34.16
CA ALA A 16 -21.46 10.37 -33.95
C ALA A 16 -20.37 11.21 -33.27
N GLY A 17 -20.19 12.48 -33.64
CA GLY A 17 -19.24 13.38 -32.99
C GLY A 17 -19.58 13.64 -31.51
N ILE A 18 -20.87 13.86 -31.22
CA ILE A 18 -21.37 14.02 -29.85
C ILE A 18 -21.17 12.73 -29.04
N ALA A 19 -21.53 11.57 -29.60
CA ALA A 19 -21.34 10.27 -28.94
C ALA A 19 -19.87 9.96 -28.67
N CYS A 20 -18.97 10.27 -29.62
CA CYS A 20 -17.53 10.13 -29.45
C CYS A 20 -17.02 11.05 -28.33
N GLY A 21 -17.46 12.31 -28.30
CA GLY A 21 -17.15 13.24 -27.22
C GLY A 21 -17.56 12.72 -25.85
N TYR A 22 -18.79 12.21 -25.71
CA TYR A 22 -19.25 11.60 -24.46
C TYR A 22 -18.46 10.35 -24.07
N ALA A 23 -18.09 9.50 -25.03
CA ALA A 23 -17.29 8.31 -24.77
C ALA A 23 -15.89 8.67 -24.24
N VAL A 24 -15.21 9.62 -24.87
CA VAL A 24 -13.87 10.08 -24.43
C VAL A 24 -13.95 10.70 -23.03
N LEU A 25 -14.96 11.53 -22.77
CA LEU A 25 -15.18 12.15 -21.46
C LEU A 25 -15.45 11.09 -20.38
N GLY A 26 -16.28 10.08 -20.69
CA GLY A 26 -16.58 8.97 -19.78
C GLY A 26 -15.34 8.10 -19.48
N VAL A 27 -14.54 7.77 -20.49
CA VAL A 27 -13.30 6.99 -20.30
C VAL A 27 -12.29 7.75 -19.43
N ASN A 28 -12.15 9.06 -19.61
CA ASN A 28 -11.22 9.86 -18.81
C ASN A 28 -11.67 9.96 -17.34
N LEU A 29 -12.95 10.25 -17.09
CA LEU A 29 -13.50 10.36 -15.74
C LEU A 29 -13.45 9.02 -14.99
N THR A 30 -13.73 7.90 -15.67
CA THR A 30 -13.63 6.57 -15.04
C THR A 30 -12.20 6.19 -14.71
N ARG A 31 -11.23 6.55 -15.57
CA ARG A 31 -9.80 6.35 -15.31
C ARG A 31 -9.32 7.16 -14.10
N GLU A 32 -9.73 8.42 -14.00
CA GLU A 32 -9.41 9.28 -12.85
C GLU A 32 -10.05 8.75 -11.56
N ALA A 33 -11.31 8.32 -11.60
CA ALA A 33 -11.99 7.72 -10.44
C ALA A 33 -11.31 6.42 -9.99
N ALA A 34 -10.89 5.56 -10.93
CA ALA A 34 -10.14 4.35 -10.62
C ALA A 34 -8.75 4.66 -10.04
N ALA A 35 -8.07 5.69 -10.56
CA ALA A 35 -6.79 6.16 -10.03
C ALA A 35 -6.96 6.71 -8.59
N ALA A 36 -7.98 7.52 -8.34
CA ALA A 36 -8.30 8.04 -7.02
C ALA A 36 -8.65 6.90 -6.02
N ALA A 37 -9.34 5.86 -6.47
CA ALA A 37 -9.60 4.68 -5.66
C ALA A 37 -8.33 3.87 -5.34
N MET A 38 -7.28 3.95 -6.17
CA MET A 38 -5.98 3.33 -5.91
C MET A 38 -5.06 4.21 -5.04
N GLU A 39 -5.38 5.49 -4.86
CA GLU A 39 -4.53 6.47 -4.15
C GLU A 39 -4.56 6.32 -2.61
N PHE A 40 -5.51 5.56 -2.04
CA PHE A 40 -5.65 5.41 -0.59
C PHE A 40 -4.36 4.92 0.11
N ILE A 41 -3.55 4.09 -0.55
CA ILE A 41 -2.28 3.62 0.00
C ILE A 41 -1.31 4.80 0.14
N GLY A 42 -1.23 5.63 -0.90
CA GLY A 42 -0.38 6.83 -0.92
C GLY A 42 -0.82 7.85 0.13
N LEU A 43 -2.13 8.08 0.29
CA LEU A 43 -2.67 8.98 1.31
C LEU A 43 -2.37 8.51 2.73
N ARG A 44 -2.50 7.20 3.01
CA ARG A 44 -2.14 6.61 4.30
C ARG A 44 -0.66 6.77 4.59
N GLN A 45 0.18 6.48 3.60
CA GLN A 45 1.63 6.63 3.71
C GLN A 45 2.02 8.08 3.97
N ALA A 46 1.47 9.02 3.21
CA ALA A 46 1.73 10.44 3.35
C ALA A 46 1.31 10.97 4.73
N SER A 47 0.15 10.53 5.24
CA SER A 47 -0.33 10.91 6.57
C SER A 47 0.63 10.45 7.68
N VAL A 48 1.12 9.20 7.62
CA VAL A 48 2.06 8.66 8.62
C VAL A 48 3.36 9.47 8.63
N TYR A 49 3.95 9.74 7.46
CA TYR A 49 5.21 10.50 7.38
C TYR A 49 5.02 11.99 7.72
N ASN A 50 3.86 12.57 7.41
CA ASN A 50 3.55 13.94 7.82
C ASN A 50 3.46 14.04 9.36
N ALA A 51 2.84 13.06 10.02
CA ALA A 51 2.81 13.00 11.47
C ALA A 51 4.22 12.84 12.06
N ASP A 52 5.06 12.00 11.46
CA ASP A 52 6.46 11.87 11.88
C ASP A 52 7.24 13.18 11.79
N ALA A 53 7.08 13.91 10.68
CA ALA A 53 7.82 15.15 10.44
C ALA A 53 7.32 16.33 11.31
N ASN A 54 6.01 16.43 11.51
CA ASN A 54 5.40 17.66 12.01
C ASN A 54 4.81 17.54 13.43
N ILE A 55 4.44 16.34 13.89
CA ILE A 55 3.74 16.15 15.17
C ILE A 55 4.69 15.63 16.25
N TYR A 56 5.55 14.67 15.92
CA TYR A 56 6.42 14.05 16.93
C TYR A 56 7.64 14.92 17.25
N LYS A 57 7.80 15.25 18.54
CA LYS A 57 8.92 16.04 19.07
C LYS A 57 10.23 15.25 19.13
N MET A 58 10.17 13.94 19.34
CA MET A 58 11.32 13.04 19.44
C MET A 58 11.17 11.94 18.40
N ARG A 59 12.11 11.87 17.44
CA ARG A 59 12.07 10.95 16.30
C ARG A 59 13.11 9.83 16.38
N LYS A 60 14.20 10.07 17.12
CA LYS A 60 15.29 9.11 17.28
C LYS A 60 15.04 8.25 18.51
N SER A 61 14.98 6.93 18.33
CA SER A 61 14.67 5.99 19.42
C SER A 61 15.68 6.05 20.56
N GLN A 62 16.96 6.34 20.28
CA GLN A 62 18.00 6.49 21.30
C GLN A 62 17.88 7.75 22.16
N GLU A 63 17.10 8.75 21.73
CA GLU A 63 16.83 9.98 22.48
C GLU A 63 15.55 9.85 23.33
N ASN A 64 14.81 8.73 23.21
CA ASN A 64 13.57 8.54 23.95
C ASN A 64 13.87 8.28 25.45
N PRO A 65 13.39 9.14 26.37
CA PRO A 65 13.68 9.02 27.81
C PRO A 65 13.29 7.66 28.40
N THR A 66 12.20 7.06 27.92
CA THR A 66 11.73 5.75 28.39
C THR A 66 12.70 4.65 27.98
N VAL A 67 13.17 4.68 26.73
CA VAL A 67 14.17 3.72 26.22
C VAL A 67 15.50 3.89 26.95
N MET A 68 15.93 5.14 27.16
CA MET A 68 17.15 5.42 27.92
C MET A 68 17.06 4.88 29.35
N SER A 69 15.93 5.06 30.04
CA SER A 69 15.72 4.51 31.39
C SER A 69 15.72 2.99 31.42
N LEU A 70 15.18 2.34 30.38
CA LEU A 70 15.13 0.89 30.28
C LEU A 70 16.53 0.25 30.19
N TYR A 71 17.43 0.90 29.45
CA TYR A 71 18.82 0.48 29.23
C TYR A 71 19.83 1.17 30.16
N ALA A 72 19.37 1.97 31.12
CA ALA A 72 20.24 2.57 32.12
C ALA A 72 20.90 1.49 32.99
N LYS A 73 21.98 1.84 33.70
CA LYS A 73 22.73 0.87 34.53
C LYS A 73 21.89 0.27 35.66
N ASP A 74 20.95 1.04 36.19
CA ASP A 74 19.93 0.66 37.16
C ASP A 74 18.63 0.16 36.51
N GLY A 75 18.56 0.20 35.18
CA GLY A 75 17.42 -0.24 34.38
C GLY A 75 17.32 -1.76 34.24
N PHE A 76 16.18 -2.20 33.68
CA PHE A 76 15.88 -3.63 33.55
C PHE A 76 16.78 -4.34 32.51
N LEU A 77 17.19 -3.62 31.45
CA LEU A 77 18.09 -4.09 30.39
C LEU A 77 19.47 -3.42 30.52
N SER A 78 20.03 -3.41 31.73
CA SER A 78 21.27 -2.69 32.05
C SER A 78 22.53 -3.15 31.30
N GLU A 79 22.53 -4.37 30.76
CA GLU A 79 23.61 -4.89 29.89
C GLU A 79 23.66 -4.21 28.51
N GLY A 80 22.62 -3.44 28.16
CA GLY A 80 22.56 -2.71 26.90
C GLY A 80 21.92 -3.50 25.74
N PRO A 81 21.90 -2.89 24.55
CA PRO A 81 21.50 -3.55 23.32
C PRO A 81 22.37 -4.78 23.06
N CYS A 82 21.78 -5.86 22.57
CA CYS A 82 22.47 -7.14 22.33
C CYS A 82 23.08 -7.82 23.59
N GLY A 83 22.77 -7.36 24.81
CA GLY A 83 23.11 -8.08 26.05
C GLY A 83 22.38 -9.43 26.17
N HIS A 84 22.76 -10.27 27.13
CA HIS A 84 22.19 -11.60 27.34
C HIS A 84 20.68 -11.55 27.57
N LYS A 85 20.22 -10.66 28.47
CA LYS A 85 18.79 -10.48 28.75
C LYS A 85 18.03 -9.95 27.52
N SER A 86 18.63 -9.01 26.79
CA SER A 86 18.08 -8.45 25.55
C SER A 86 17.97 -9.53 24.46
N HIS A 87 18.97 -10.41 24.34
CA HIS A 87 18.96 -11.52 23.40
C HIS A 87 17.84 -12.52 23.71
N HIS A 88 17.71 -12.92 24.98
CA HIS A 88 16.68 -13.86 25.38
C HIS A 88 15.25 -13.32 25.20
N LEU A 89 15.03 -12.01 25.39
CA LEU A 89 13.68 -11.43 25.37
C LEU A 89 13.29 -10.79 24.03
N LEU A 90 14.25 -10.18 23.33
CA LEU A 90 13.98 -9.34 22.16
C LEU A 90 14.53 -9.94 20.85
N HIS A 91 15.44 -10.92 20.93
CA HIS A 91 15.96 -11.60 19.73
C HIS A 91 15.20 -12.90 19.49
N THR A 92 15.25 -13.37 18.25
CA THR A 92 14.56 -14.58 17.81
C THR A 92 15.43 -15.35 16.81
N HIS A 93 15.03 -16.58 16.51
CA HIS A 93 15.67 -17.44 15.53
C HIS A 93 14.70 -17.79 14.41
N TYR A 94 15.26 -17.98 13.21
CA TYR A 94 14.50 -18.39 12.05
C TYR A 94 14.63 -19.90 11.83
N PHE A 95 13.59 -20.49 11.27
CA PHE A 95 13.56 -21.90 10.88
C PHE A 95 13.37 -22.00 9.38
N ASP A 96 14.10 -22.92 8.74
CA ASP A 96 13.89 -23.23 7.33
C ASP A 96 12.49 -23.84 7.12
N ARG A 97 11.72 -23.22 6.23
CA ARG A 97 10.36 -23.66 5.85
C ARG A 97 10.26 -24.06 4.37
N ALA A 98 11.39 -24.14 3.66
CA ALA A 98 11.44 -24.43 2.23
C ALA A 98 10.87 -25.80 1.86
N ALA A 99 11.01 -26.80 2.75
CA ALA A 99 10.51 -28.16 2.51
C ALA A 99 9.01 -28.21 2.14
N LYS A 100 8.17 -27.35 2.74
CA LYS A 100 6.74 -27.29 2.43
C LYS A 100 6.47 -26.68 1.05
N VAL A 101 7.24 -25.67 0.68
CA VAL A 101 7.17 -25.04 -0.65
C VAL A 101 7.60 -26.04 -1.71
N GLN A 102 8.67 -26.79 -1.47
CA GLN A 102 9.15 -27.82 -2.39
C GLN A 102 8.10 -28.93 -2.58
N ALA A 103 7.53 -29.44 -1.49
CA ALA A 103 6.46 -30.45 -1.56
C ALA A 103 5.21 -29.96 -2.32
N LEU A 104 4.91 -28.65 -2.32
CA LEU A 104 3.81 -28.08 -3.12
C LEU A 104 4.17 -28.01 -4.62
N LYS A 105 5.42 -27.63 -4.93
CA LYS A 105 5.93 -27.66 -6.32
C LYS A 105 5.94 -29.08 -6.89
N ASP A 106 6.36 -30.06 -6.09
CA ASP A 106 6.38 -31.47 -6.49
C ASP A 106 4.97 -32.04 -6.74
N LYS A 107 3.95 -31.44 -6.10
CA LYS A 107 2.53 -31.72 -6.36
C LYS A 107 1.95 -30.94 -7.55
N GLY A 108 2.77 -30.18 -8.27
CA GLY A 108 2.37 -29.40 -9.44
C GLY A 108 1.66 -28.08 -9.11
N VAL A 109 1.78 -27.56 -7.88
CA VAL A 109 1.20 -26.26 -7.51
C VAL A 109 2.14 -25.13 -7.96
N GLU A 110 1.68 -24.32 -8.91
CA GLU A 110 2.38 -23.09 -9.30
C GLU A 110 2.12 -21.97 -8.29
N LEU A 111 3.19 -21.50 -7.63
CA LEU A 111 3.13 -20.35 -6.73
C LEU A 111 3.32 -19.07 -7.55
N LYS A 112 2.29 -18.22 -7.60
CA LYS A 112 2.40 -16.85 -8.13
C LYS A 112 2.75 -15.92 -6.99
N PHE A 113 3.97 -15.40 -7.02
CA PHE A 113 4.44 -14.34 -6.11
C PHE A 113 4.24 -12.98 -6.75
#